data_AF-A0A3N1IND1-F1
#
_entry.id   AF-A0A3N1IND1-F1
#
_cell.length_a   1.000
_cell.length_b   1.000
_cell.length_c   1.000
_cell.angle_alpha   90.00
_cell.angle_beta   90.00
_cell.angle_gamma   90.00
#
_symmetry.space_group_name_H-M   'P 1'
#
loop_
_entity.id
_entity.type
_entity.pdbx_description
1 polymer ?
#
loop_
_entity_poly.entity_id
_entity_poly.type
_entity_poly.pdbx_seq_one_letter_code
_entity_poly.pdbx_strand_id
1 'polypeptide(L)'
;MSYDLAVWGGERPTDDKTAGRVFSDLYDRYIDGEAEEPPSERIAAYAAALLERWCDLTKDDDDTSPWSAGPLIDAASGPLIYFAMWWSMAEEASAYAASVAQAMGLVCFDVQQDRLRPERGRPSAVAVRDCLSDRSVRSSCS
;
A
#
# COMPACT_ATOMS: atom_id res chain seq x y z
N MET A 1 13.33 -1.03 -14.22
CA MET A 1 13.43 -1.02 -12.75
C MET A 1 12.03 -0.83 -12.19
N SER A 2 11.66 -1.63 -11.18
CA SER A 2 10.37 -1.50 -10.48
C SER A 2 10.50 -0.67 -9.21
N TYR A 3 9.36 -0.23 -8.70
CA TYR A 3 9.20 0.36 -7.38
C TYR A 3 8.31 -0.57 -6.54
N ASP A 4 8.72 -0.93 -5.33
CA ASP A 4 8.12 -2.03 -4.59
C ASP A 4 7.60 -1.55 -3.24
N LEU A 5 6.41 -2.03 -2.88
CA LEU A 5 5.84 -1.81 -1.56
C LEU A 5 5.60 -3.15 -0.87
N ALA A 6 5.85 -3.15 0.44
CA ALA A 6 5.43 -4.21 1.33
C ALA A 6 4.30 -3.69 2.22
N VAL A 7 3.17 -4.39 2.23
CA VAL A 7 2.02 -4.05 3.06
C VAL A 7 1.60 -5.26 3.88
N TRP A 8 1.45 -5.09 5.19
CA TRP A 8 1.06 -6.20 6.06
C TRP A 8 0.09 -5.81 7.18
N GLY A 9 -0.60 -6.82 7.70
CA GLY A 9 -1.45 -6.70 8.88
C GLY A 9 -0.66 -6.84 10.17
N GLY A 10 -0.95 -5.99 11.17
CA GLY A 10 -0.33 -6.05 12.49
C GLY A 10 -0.19 -4.67 13.13
N GLU A 11 0.48 -4.63 14.28
CA GLU A 11 0.81 -3.35 14.91
C GLU A 11 1.87 -2.61 14.09
N ARG A 12 1.70 -1.30 13.93
CA ARG A 12 2.66 -0.46 13.21
C ARG A 12 3.96 -0.33 14.01
N PRO A 13 5.13 -0.70 13.45
CA PRO A 13 6.41 -0.53 14.11
C PRO A 13 6.68 0.91 14.56
N THR A 14 7.50 1.08 15.59
CA THR A 14 7.81 2.39 16.19
C THR A 14 8.65 3.27 15.27
N ASP A 15 9.53 2.65 14.47
CA ASP A 15 10.50 3.30 13.62
C ASP A 15 10.81 2.47 12.38
N ASP A 16 11.44 3.11 11.39
CA ASP A 16 11.75 2.54 10.09
C ASP A 16 12.70 1.34 10.19
N LYS A 17 13.67 1.39 11.12
CA LYS A 17 14.62 0.30 11.35
C LYS A 17 13.94 -0.96 11.85
N THR A 18 12.99 -0.81 12.77
CA THR A 18 12.18 -1.93 13.27
C THR A 18 11.25 -2.43 12.17
N ALA A 19 10.69 -1.54 11.36
CA ALA A 19 9.88 -1.92 10.21
C ALA A 19 10.66 -2.75 9.17
N GLY A 20 11.89 -2.36 8.84
CA GLY A 20 12.74 -3.11 7.90
C GLY A 20 13.05 -4.53 8.39
N ARG A 21 13.24 -4.72 9.71
CA ARG A 21 13.40 -6.06 10.31
C ARG A 21 12.15 -6.90 10.20
N VAL A 22 10.99 -6.33 10.57
CA VAL A 22 9.69 -7.01 10.46
C VAL A 22 9.40 -7.38 9.01
N PHE A 23 9.69 -6.47 8.07
CA PHE A 23 9.57 -6.75 6.64
C PHE A 23 10.45 -7.91 6.22
N SER A 24 11.73 -7.92 6.60
CA SER A 24 12.65 -9.00 6.26
C SER A 24 12.14 -10.36 6.77
N ASP A 25 11.72 -10.42 8.04
CA ASP A 25 11.18 -11.65 8.65
C ASP A 25 9.91 -12.14 7.93
N LEU A 26 9.03 -11.21 7.52
CA LEU A 26 7.81 -11.55 6.77
C LEU A 26 8.12 -11.99 5.34
N TYR A 27 9.05 -11.31 4.66
CA TYR A 27 9.44 -11.63 3.29
C TYR A 27 10.06 -13.02 3.21
N ASP A 28 11.03 -13.31 4.09
CA ASP A 28 11.69 -14.61 4.19
C ASP A 28 10.68 -15.74 4.44
N ARG A 29 9.62 -15.46 5.21
CA ARG A 29 8.60 -16.45 5.55
C ARG A 29 7.57 -16.67 4.44
N TYR A 30 7.03 -15.59 3.89
CA TYR A 30 5.81 -15.63 3.06
C TYR A 30 6.07 -15.47 1.57
N ILE A 31 7.22 -14.93 1.17
CA ILE A 31 7.57 -14.69 -0.23
C ILE A 31 8.71 -15.61 -0.68
N ASP A 32 9.82 -15.66 0.07
CA ASP A 32 10.97 -16.51 -0.25
C ASP A 32 10.86 -17.92 0.35
N GLY A 33 9.98 -18.08 1.33
CA GLY A 33 9.74 -19.36 2.01
C GLY A 33 8.86 -20.31 1.19
N GLU A 34 8.81 -21.58 1.61
CA GLU A 34 7.94 -22.61 1.02
C GLU A 34 6.47 -22.50 1.49
N ALA A 35 6.15 -21.51 2.32
CA ALA A 35 4.83 -21.38 2.92
C ALA A 35 3.82 -20.77 1.93
N GLU A 36 3.05 -21.62 1.28
CA GLU A 36 1.87 -21.21 0.50
C GLU A 36 0.67 -21.00 1.44
N GLU A 37 0.68 -19.89 2.17
CA GLU A 37 -0.45 -19.46 2.99
C GLU A 37 -1.38 -18.55 2.17
N PRO A 38 -2.70 -18.82 2.10
CA PRO A 38 -3.61 -17.93 1.39
C PRO A 38 -3.59 -16.53 2.01
N PRO A 39 -3.79 -15.46 1.20
CA PRO A 39 -3.87 -14.11 1.72
C PRO A 39 -4.94 -13.99 2.81
N SER A 40 -4.57 -13.34 3.91
CA SER A 40 -5.53 -12.98 4.95
C SER A 40 -6.64 -12.10 4.35
N GLU A 41 -7.84 -12.17 4.95
CA GLU A 41 -9.00 -11.41 4.46
C GLU A 41 -8.71 -9.91 4.31
N ARG A 42 -7.92 -9.33 5.23
CA ARG A 42 -7.56 -7.91 5.18
C ARG A 42 -6.62 -7.58 4.01
N ILE A 43 -5.69 -8.47 3.69
CA ILE A 43 -4.77 -8.29 2.56
C ILE A 43 -5.48 -8.52 1.24
N ALA A 44 -6.37 -9.51 1.15
CA ALA A 44 -7.22 -9.69 -0.01
C ALA A 44 -8.13 -8.47 -0.26
N ALA A 45 -8.73 -7.91 0.80
CA ALA A 45 -9.53 -6.68 0.71
C ALA A 45 -8.69 -5.47 0.28
N TYR A 46 -7.44 -5.37 0.77
CA TYR A 46 -6.51 -4.32 0.35
C TYR A 46 -6.17 -4.41 -1.15
N ALA A 47 -5.82 -5.60 -1.64
CA ALA A 47 -5.56 -5.81 -3.06
C ALA A 47 -6.79 -5.46 -3.91
N ALA A 48 -7.99 -5.89 -3.50
CA ALA A 48 -9.23 -5.55 -4.18
C ALA A 48 -9.46 -4.02 -4.25
N ALA A 49 -9.23 -3.29 -3.15
CA ALA A 49 -9.35 -1.83 -3.12
C ALA A 49 -8.37 -1.12 -4.06
N LEU A 50 -7.15 -1.64 -4.24
CA LEU A 50 -6.22 -1.11 -5.25
C LEU A 50 -6.76 -1.34 -6.68
N LEU A 51 -7.34 -2.53 -6.90
CA LEU A 51 -7.90 -2.93 -8.19
C LEU A 51 -9.18 -2.18 -8.59
N GLU A 52 -9.88 -1.55 -7.63
CA GLU A 52 -11.01 -0.64 -7.92
C GLU A 52 -10.58 0.62 -8.67
N ARG A 53 -9.34 1.08 -8.45
CA ARG A 53 -8.79 2.27 -9.10
C ARG A 53 -8.05 1.95 -10.39
N TRP A 54 -7.19 0.94 -10.35
CA TRP A 54 -6.43 0.50 -11.52
C TRP A 54 -6.68 -0.98 -11.74
N CYS A 55 -7.16 -1.33 -12.93
CA CYS A 55 -7.40 -2.72 -13.25
C CYS A 55 -6.11 -3.56 -13.11
N ASP A 56 -6.32 -4.86 -12.93
CA ASP A 56 -5.23 -5.81 -12.86
C ASP A 56 -4.44 -5.81 -14.17
N LEU A 57 -3.12 -5.96 -14.11
CA LEU A 57 -2.26 -5.97 -15.30
C LEU A 57 -2.69 -7.04 -16.31
N THR A 58 -3.23 -8.18 -15.86
CA THR A 58 -3.72 -9.26 -16.74
C THR A 58 -4.96 -8.86 -17.55
N LYS A 59 -5.58 -7.72 -17.25
CA LYS A 59 -6.79 -7.20 -17.88
C LYS A 59 -6.61 -5.78 -18.43
N ASP A 60 -5.38 -5.26 -18.43
CA ASP A 60 -5.08 -3.90 -18.86
C ASP A 60 -4.68 -3.87 -20.33
N ASP A 61 -5.64 -3.58 -21.19
CA ASP A 61 -5.40 -3.44 -22.63
C ASP A 61 -4.83 -2.05 -23.00
N ASP A 62 -4.93 -1.06 -22.09
CA ASP A 62 -4.62 0.34 -22.35
C ASP A 62 -3.28 0.82 -21.71
N ASP A 63 -2.49 -0.09 -21.13
CA ASP A 63 -1.23 0.20 -20.41
C ASP A 63 -1.38 1.28 -19.33
N THR A 64 -2.54 1.30 -18.65
CA THR A 64 -2.87 2.27 -17.59
C THR A 64 -2.63 1.75 -16.19
N SER A 65 -2.31 0.46 -16.07
CA SER A 65 -2.08 -0.22 -14.81
C SER A 65 -0.68 0.08 -14.28
N PRO A 66 -0.55 0.52 -13.02
CA PRO A 66 0.76 0.81 -12.44
C PRO A 66 1.52 -0.46 -12.08
N TRP A 67 0.86 -1.63 -12.06
CA TRP A 67 1.44 -2.89 -11.61
C TRP A 67 2.44 -3.41 -12.66
N SER A 68 3.64 -3.82 -12.23
CA SER A 68 4.63 -4.42 -13.13
C SER A 68 4.56 -5.95 -13.19
N ALA A 69 3.68 -6.54 -12.39
CA ALA A 69 3.37 -7.97 -12.39
C ALA A 69 1.89 -8.16 -12.04
N GLY A 70 1.28 -9.19 -12.61
CA GLY A 70 -0.10 -9.56 -12.34
C GLY A 70 -0.32 -11.07 -12.41
N PRO A 71 -1.40 -11.58 -11.81
CA PRO A 71 -2.41 -10.78 -11.11
C PRO A 71 -1.92 -10.29 -9.74
N LEU A 72 -2.38 -9.12 -9.32
CA LEU A 72 -1.89 -8.43 -8.12
C LEU A 72 -2.08 -9.26 -6.84
N ILE A 73 -3.13 -10.08 -6.79
CA ILE A 73 -3.41 -10.94 -5.65
C ILE A 73 -2.39 -12.07 -5.46
N ASP A 74 -1.69 -12.49 -6.52
CA ASP A 74 -0.66 -13.54 -6.44
C ASP A 74 0.61 -13.03 -5.74
N ALA A 75 0.71 -11.71 -5.54
CA ALA A 75 1.77 -11.07 -4.77
C ALA A 75 1.53 -11.13 -3.24
N ALA A 76 0.41 -11.73 -2.81
CA ALA A 76 0.00 -11.82 -1.42
C ALA A 76 0.13 -13.24 -0.85
N SER A 77 0.59 -13.32 0.39
CA SER A 77 0.68 -14.57 1.15
C SER A 77 0.54 -14.26 2.64
N GLY A 78 -0.38 -14.99 3.31
CA GLY A 78 -0.72 -14.76 4.70
C GLY A 78 -1.02 -13.27 5.03
N PRO A 79 -0.32 -12.66 6.00
CA PRO A 79 -0.57 -11.27 6.40
C PRO A 79 0.18 -10.25 5.54
N LEU A 80 0.91 -10.65 4.50
CA LEU A 80 1.78 -9.79 3.68
C LEU A 80 1.29 -9.74 2.22
N ILE A 81 1.42 -8.59 1.59
CA ILE A 81 1.49 -8.44 0.14
C ILE A 81 2.76 -7.65 -0.23
N TYR A 82 3.53 -8.17 -1.17
CA TYR A 82 4.74 -7.56 -1.69
C TYR A 82 4.62 -7.39 -3.20
N PHE A 83 4.42 -6.17 -3.67
CA PHE A 83 4.07 -5.91 -5.07
C PHE A 83 4.91 -4.81 -5.68
N ALA A 84 5.12 -4.94 -6.99
CA ALA A 84 5.99 -4.12 -7.79
C ALA A 84 5.18 -3.24 -8.76
N MET A 85 5.64 -2.02 -8.96
CA MET A 85 5.06 -1.02 -9.84
C MET A 85 6.05 -0.58 -10.91
N TRP A 86 5.54 -0.10 -12.04
CA TRP A 86 6.33 0.67 -13.00
C TRP A 86 6.81 1.97 -12.38
N TRP A 87 8.11 2.25 -12.50
CA TRP A 87 8.72 3.46 -11.95
C TRP A 87 8.05 4.75 -12.41
N SER A 88 7.56 4.79 -13.66
CA SER A 88 6.87 5.93 -14.26
C SER A 88 5.57 6.30 -13.56
N MET A 89 4.90 5.33 -12.91
CA MET A 89 3.63 5.53 -12.20
C MET A 89 3.77 5.44 -10.67
N ALA A 90 4.97 5.09 -10.20
CA ALA A 90 5.21 4.78 -8.79
C ALA A 90 4.90 5.94 -7.85
N GLU A 91 5.12 7.20 -8.23
CA GLU A 91 4.86 8.35 -7.35
C GLU A 91 3.37 8.41 -6.94
N GLU A 92 2.47 8.40 -7.92
CA GLU A 92 1.03 8.44 -7.68
C GLU A 92 0.53 7.14 -7.05
N ALA A 93 0.91 6.00 -7.65
CA ALA A 93 0.36 4.72 -7.27
C ALA A 93 0.82 4.32 -5.87
N SER A 94 2.09 4.53 -5.51
CA SER A 94 2.60 4.21 -4.18
C SER A 94 1.99 5.13 -3.09
N ALA A 95 1.74 6.40 -3.41
CA ALA A 95 1.07 7.32 -2.48
C ALA A 95 -0.38 6.92 -2.23
N TYR A 96 -1.11 6.52 -3.27
CA TYR A 96 -2.46 5.99 -3.13
C TYR A 96 -2.44 4.68 -2.33
N ALA A 97 -1.58 3.73 -2.68
CA ALA A 97 -1.46 2.45 -2.01
C ALA A 97 -1.19 2.60 -0.49
N ALA A 98 -0.28 3.51 -0.11
CA ALA A 98 -0.01 3.83 1.28
C ALA A 98 -1.22 4.47 1.99
N SER A 99 -2.00 5.29 1.29
CA SER A 99 -3.21 5.91 1.86
C SER A 99 -4.33 4.90 2.13
N VAL A 100 -4.55 3.95 1.22
CA VAL A 100 -5.50 2.85 1.40
C VAL A 100 -5.06 1.95 2.56
N ALA A 101 -3.77 1.62 2.63
CA ALA A 101 -3.21 0.82 3.71
C ALA A 101 -3.45 1.51 5.06
N GLN A 102 -3.16 2.81 5.16
CA GLN A 102 -3.44 3.60 6.35
C GLN A 102 -4.92 3.57 6.74
N ALA A 103 -5.83 3.77 5.78
CA ALA A 103 -7.28 3.76 6.02
C ALA A 103 -7.78 2.39 6.53
N MET A 104 -7.14 1.31 6.10
CA MET A 104 -7.43 -0.06 6.55
C MET A 104 -6.68 -0.49 7.82
N GLY A 105 -5.88 0.39 8.42
CA GLY A 105 -5.06 0.07 9.59
C GLY A 105 -3.93 -0.94 9.30
N LEU A 106 -3.47 -1.00 8.05
CA LEU A 106 -2.34 -1.80 7.61
C LEU A 106 -1.03 -1.02 7.74
N VAL A 107 0.07 -1.75 7.84
CA VAL A 107 1.41 -1.18 7.76
C VAL A 107 1.85 -1.16 6.31
N CYS A 108 2.29 0.00 5.82
CA CYS A 108 2.92 0.14 4.51
C CYS A 108 4.38 0.52 4.70
N PHE A 109 5.27 -0.21 4.04
CA PHE A 109 6.71 0.02 4.03
C PHE A 109 7.19 0.18 2.60
N ASP A 110 8.04 1.17 2.41
CA ASP A 110 8.62 1.55 1.15
C ASP A 110 10.02 0.98 1.06
N VAL A 111 10.22 -0.01 0.20
CA VAL A 111 11.46 -0.80 0.17
C VAL A 111 12.61 0.02 -0.41
N GLN A 112 12.33 0.82 -1.44
CA GLN A 112 13.30 1.70 -2.08
C GLN A 112 13.78 2.80 -1.12
N GLN A 113 12.90 3.26 -0.24
CA GLN A 113 13.18 4.35 0.69
C GLN A 113 13.54 3.88 2.11
N ASP A 114 13.51 2.57 2.36
CA ASP A 114 13.73 1.91 3.66
C ASP A 114 12.94 2.58 4.80
N ARG A 115 11.65 2.88 4.56
CA ARG A 115 10.83 3.65 5.52
C ARG A 115 9.35 3.30 5.55
N LEU A 116 8.73 3.59 6.68
CA LEU A 116 7.30 3.48 6.87
C LEU A 116 6.53 4.58 6.14
N ARG A 117 5.37 4.22 5.59
CA ARG A 117 4.41 5.16 5.00
C ARG A 117 3.06 5.14 5.72
N PRO A 118 2.44 6.31 5.95
CA PRO A 118 3.06 7.64 5.90
C PRO A 118 4.11 7.84 7.01
N GLU A 119 5.05 8.74 6.80
CA GLU A 119 6.06 9.11 7.81
C GLU A 119 5.37 9.58 9.10
N ARG A 120 5.87 9.15 10.27
CA ARG A 120 5.35 9.64 11.55
C ARG A 120 5.53 11.16 11.62
N GLY A 121 4.46 11.88 12.00
CA GLY A 121 4.50 13.32 12.21
C GLY A 121 4.19 14.18 10.97
N ARG A 122 3.99 13.59 9.78
CA ARG A 122 3.51 14.32 8.61
C ARG A 122 2.01 14.04 8.41
N PRO A 123 1.12 15.06 8.46
CA PRO A 123 -0.27 14.85 8.12
C PRO A 123 -0.37 14.38 6.66
N SER A 124 -1.13 13.31 6.42
CA SER A 124 -1.37 12.76 5.08
C SER A 124 -1.95 13.83 4.17
N ALA A 125 -1.37 14.06 2.99
CA ALA A 125 -1.85 15.05 2.02
C ALA A 125 -3.30 14.76 1.53
N VAL A 126 -3.74 13.50 1.61
CA VAL A 126 -5.13 13.10 1.35
C VAL A 126 -6.08 13.67 2.41
N ALA A 127 -5.70 13.63 3.69
CA ALA A 127 -6.51 14.20 4.78
C ALA A 127 -6.60 15.74 4.72
N VAL A 128 -5.63 16.41 4.07
CA VAL A 128 -5.67 17.87 3.90
C VAL A 128 -6.78 18.30 2.92
N ARG A 129 -7.13 17.47 1.94
CA ARG A 129 -8.21 17.78 0.97
C ARG A 129 -9.61 17.65 1.57
N ASP A 130 -9.85 16.72 2.48
CA ASP A 130 -11.16 16.57 3.13
C ASP A 130 -11.43 17.68 4.15
N CYS A 131 -10.41 18.12 4.90
CA CYS A 131 -10.55 19.25 5.84
C CYS A 131 -10.85 20.60 5.15
N LEU A 132 -10.36 20.80 3.93
CA LEU A 132 -10.61 22.04 3.18
C LEU A 132 -12.02 22.09 2.57
N SER A 133 -12.63 20.94 2.32
CA SER A 133 -14.01 20.86 1.80
C SER A 133 -15.06 21.11 2.90
N ASP A 134 -14.80 20.68 4.15
CA ASP A 134 -15.75 20.85 5.27
C ASP A 134 -15.80 22.32 5.78
N ARG A 135 -14.68 23.06 5.68
CA ARG A 135 -14.60 24.45 6.13
C ARG A 135 -15.44 25.44 5.32
N SER A 136 -15.90 25.06 4.12
CA SER A 136 -16.69 25.96 3.27
C SER A 136 -18.18 26.03 3.62
N VAL A 137 -18.70 25.16 4.51
CA VAL A 137 -20.15 25.06 4.78
C VAL A 137 -20.60 25.82 6.04
N ARG A 138 -19.68 26.26 6.91
CA ARG A 138 -20.03 26.95 8.17
C ARG A 138 -19.76 28.46 8.13
N SER A 139 -20.36 29.17 7.18
CA SER A 139 -20.32 30.64 7.17
C SER A 139 -21.63 31.27 6.68
N SER A 140 -22.75 30.89 7.29
CA SER A 140 -24.02 31.63 7.19
C SER A 140 -24.86 31.42 8.46
N CYS A 141 -24.60 32.25 9.48
CA CYS A 141 -25.58 32.62 10.51
C CYS A 141 -25.11 33.95 11.12
N SER A 142 -25.72 35.04 10.66
CA SER A 142 -25.79 36.34 11.35
C SER A 142 -27.11 36.97 10.99
#